data_AF-A0AAN7MNQ6-F1
#
_entry.id   AF-A0AAN7MNQ6-F1
#
_cell.length_a   1.000
_cell.length_b   1.000
_cell.length_c   1.000
_cell.angle_alpha   90.00
_cell.angle_beta   90.00
_cell.angle_gamma   90.00
#
_symmetry.space_group_name_H-M   'P 1'
#
loop_
_entity.id
_entity.type
_entity.pdbx_description
1 polymer ?
#
loop_
_entity_poly.entity_id
_entity_poly.type
_entity_poly.pdbx_seq_one_letter_code
_entity_poly.pdbx_strand_id
1 'polypeptide(L)'
;MTTELLEIQPRLLKFTFELKKQSSCSVILTNKTEQYVAFKVKTTSPRKYVVCPNSGVIKPKSSFSFTVTMQAQKVVPPEMQSKDKFLVQSTLVPFGTSEDEISSNIFSKESGYYIEEKKIRVSFAAVSPLQSPLNFPTDGQKQDTSLETLAQRDRVDSEVENIAPPQTVSENREGLEAEMISQGHLKETNKTDTSYLYNRDGQTNETNCQDLNITLEELRSKLRVMDIKLKEADLTIQKLTEERRAIKREKEKLERDLELLRKSRTKKVQVGFPLLYLFIVALISIIVGFLASY
;
A
#
# COMPACT_ATOMS: atom_id res chain seq x y z
N MET A 1 0.46 40.20 4.47
CA MET A 1 1.50 39.15 4.41
C MET A 1 0.81 37.80 4.50
N THR A 2 1.14 36.81 3.69
CA THR A 2 0.60 35.45 3.85
C THR A 2 1.32 34.75 5.00
N THR A 3 0.62 34.51 6.11
CA THR A 3 1.17 33.78 7.26
C THR A 3 1.33 32.30 6.92
N GLU A 4 2.57 31.88 6.71
CA GLU A 4 2.92 30.49 6.45
C GLU A 4 2.78 29.64 7.73
N LEU A 5 1.94 28.59 7.73
CA LEU A 5 1.69 27.79 8.95
C LEU A 5 2.77 26.73 9.14
N LEU A 6 2.95 25.86 8.13
CA LEU A 6 3.87 24.73 8.17
C LEU A 6 4.96 24.82 7.10
N GLU A 7 6.23 24.81 7.52
CA GLU A 7 7.33 24.50 6.61
C GLU A 7 7.38 22.99 6.35
N ILE A 8 7.64 22.59 5.09
CA ILE A 8 7.64 21.19 4.65
C ILE A 8 9.00 20.85 4.03
N GLN A 9 9.63 19.78 4.53
CA GLN A 9 10.91 19.29 4.01
C GLN A 9 10.93 17.76 3.93
N PRO A 10 11.31 17.15 2.79
CA PRO A 10 11.63 17.78 1.51
C PRO A 10 10.38 18.13 0.68
N ARG A 11 10.49 19.14 -0.20
CA ARG A 11 9.41 19.55 -1.14
C ARG A 11 9.30 18.66 -2.40
N LEU A 12 10.21 17.70 -2.55
CA LEU A 12 10.25 16.70 -3.62
C LEU A 12 10.62 15.35 -3.00
N LEU A 13 9.72 14.37 -3.10
CA LEU A 13 9.96 13.01 -2.64
C LEU A 13 10.66 12.22 -3.75
N LYS A 14 11.83 11.66 -3.43
CA LYS A 14 12.56 10.73 -4.30
C LYS A 14 12.31 9.31 -3.81
N PHE A 15 11.71 8.49 -4.66
CA PHE A 15 11.59 7.05 -4.41
C PHE A 15 12.49 6.30 -5.38
N THR A 16 13.31 5.40 -4.85
CA THR A 16 14.03 4.43 -5.68
C THR A 16 13.03 3.40 -6.20
N PHE A 17 12.93 3.24 -7.52
CA PHE A 17 12.03 2.26 -8.12
C PHE A 17 12.71 0.90 -8.23
N GLU A 18 12.15 -0.11 -7.54
CA GLU A 18 12.56 -1.51 -7.65
C GLU A 18 11.33 -2.41 -7.80
N LEU A 19 11.38 -3.34 -8.75
CA LEU A 19 10.29 -4.30 -8.97
C LEU A 19 10.08 -5.17 -7.73
N LYS A 20 8.80 -5.36 -7.36
CA LYS A 20 8.37 -6.17 -6.20
C LYS A 20 8.89 -5.70 -4.82
N LYS A 21 9.55 -4.54 -4.71
CA LYS A 21 10.00 -3.96 -3.44
C LYS A 21 9.26 -2.67 -3.10
N GLN A 22 9.10 -2.41 -1.80
CA GLN A 22 8.63 -1.11 -1.30
C GLN A 22 9.80 -0.11 -1.20
N SER A 23 9.48 1.18 -1.23
CA SER A 23 10.44 2.27 -1.00
C SER A 23 9.77 3.33 -0.13
N SER A 24 10.48 3.87 0.86
CA SER A 24 9.93 4.82 1.84
C SER A 24 10.77 6.09 1.92
N CYS A 25 10.12 7.22 2.20
CA CYS A 25 10.79 8.45 2.56
C CYS A 25 10.03 9.16 3.70
N SER A 26 10.78 9.86 4.55
CA SER A 26 10.22 10.66 5.65
C SER A 26 10.06 12.12 5.24
N VAL A 27 9.00 12.75 5.73
CA VAL A 27 8.68 14.16 5.49
C VAL A 27 8.47 14.84 6.83
N ILE A 28 9.18 15.95 7.04
CA ILE A 28 9.10 16.76 8.24
C ILE A 28 8.20 17.97 7.97
N LEU A 29 7.24 18.17 8.85
CA LEU A 29 6.38 19.35 8.96
C LEU A 29 6.84 20.15 10.18
N THR A 30 7.22 21.41 10.00
CA THR A 30 7.67 22.29 11.08
C THR A 30 6.68 23.44 11.25
N ASN A 31 6.04 23.52 12.41
CA ASN A 31 5.11 24.59 12.75
C ASN A 31 5.88 25.88 13.05
N LYS A 32 5.66 26.92 12.22
CA LYS A 32 6.31 28.23 12.41
C LYS A 32 5.57 29.14 13.39
N THR A 33 4.34 28.79 13.75
CA THR A 33 3.43 29.63 14.55
C THR A 33 3.60 29.42 16.06
N GLU A 34 3.03 30.32 16.85
CA GLU A 34 2.87 30.18 18.32
C GLU A 34 1.60 29.38 18.71
N GLN A 35 0.88 28.82 17.73
CA GLN A 35 -0.41 28.15 17.93
C GLN A 35 -0.34 26.68 17.53
N TYR A 36 -1.36 25.90 17.89
CA TYR A 36 -1.48 24.51 17.47
C TYR A 36 -1.94 24.46 16.01
N VAL A 37 -1.32 23.60 15.21
CA VAL A 37 -1.66 23.43 13.79
C VAL A 37 -2.07 21.99 13.53
N ALA A 38 -3.33 21.78 13.12
CA ALA A 38 -3.75 20.49 12.60
C ALA A 38 -3.28 20.33 11.15
N PHE A 39 -2.93 19.10 10.75
CA PHE A 39 -2.57 18.78 9.37
C PHE A 39 -3.31 17.54 8.85
N LYS A 40 -3.46 17.44 7.53
CA LYS A 40 -3.97 16.26 6.81
C LYS A 40 -3.27 16.09 5.47
N VAL A 41 -2.77 14.89 5.21
CA VAL A 41 -2.05 14.53 3.99
C VAL A 41 -2.98 13.78 3.04
N LYS A 42 -3.14 14.30 1.83
CA LYS A 42 -3.87 13.69 0.72
C LYS A 42 -2.90 13.35 -0.41
N THR A 43 -3.25 12.39 -1.27
CA THR A 43 -2.43 11.98 -2.42
C THR A 43 -3.30 11.78 -3.66
N THR A 44 -2.73 12.05 -4.85
CA THR A 44 -3.39 11.75 -6.13
C THR A 44 -3.40 10.24 -6.45
N SER A 45 -2.58 9.43 -5.76
CA SER A 45 -2.37 8.01 -6.08
C SER A 45 -2.45 7.11 -4.82
N PRO A 46 -3.61 7.05 -4.13
CA PRO A 46 -3.75 6.31 -2.86
C PRO A 46 -3.59 4.79 -2.98
N ARG A 47 -3.65 4.22 -4.19
CA ARG A 47 -3.34 2.80 -4.43
C ARG A 47 -1.83 2.51 -4.50
N LYS A 48 -0.99 3.52 -4.77
CA LYS A 48 0.46 3.38 -4.89
C LYS A 48 1.19 3.75 -3.60
N TYR A 49 0.63 4.62 -2.77
CA TYR A 49 1.30 5.18 -1.61
C TYR A 49 0.46 5.03 -0.35
N VAL A 50 1.11 4.62 0.74
CA VAL A 50 0.59 4.68 2.09
C VAL A 50 1.31 5.81 2.83
N VAL A 51 0.56 6.60 3.59
CA VAL A 51 1.09 7.70 4.41
C VAL A 51 0.81 7.36 5.87
N CYS A 52 1.85 7.34 6.70
CA CYS A 52 1.73 6.95 8.11
C CYS A 52 2.54 7.90 9.02
N PRO A 53 1.89 8.61 9.97
CA PRO A 53 0.45 8.90 10.02
C PRO A 53 0.04 9.92 8.94
N ASN A 54 -1.25 9.98 8.60
CA ASN A 54 -1.77 10.84 7.53
C ASN A 54 -2.44 12.15 8.04
N SER A 55 -2.59 12.32 9.34
CA SER A 55 -3.13 13.52 9.99
C SER A 55 -2.65 13.58 11.45
N GLY A 56 -2.84 14.73 12.10
CA GLY A 56 -2.48 14.96 13.50
C GLY A 56 -2.40 16.45 13.85
N VAL A 57 -2.00 16.77 15.09
CA VAL A 57 -1.76 18.15 15.56
C VAL A 57 -0.28 18.35 15.87
N ILE A 58 0.27 19.48 15.43
CA ILE A 58 1.64 19.91 15.71
C ILE A 58 1.59 21.05 16.73
N LYS A 59 2.30 20.88 17.84
CA LYS A 59 2.47 21.90 18.89
C LYS A 59 3.13 23.17 18.33
N PRO A 60 2.96 24.34 18.98
CA PRO A 60 3.72 25.56 18.69
C PRO A 60 5.23 25.27 18.55
N LYS A 61 5.89 25.89 17.56
CA LYS A 61 7.33 25.78 17.28
C LYS A 61 7.92 24.36 17.15
N SER A 62 7.06 23.35 17.04
CA SER A 62 7.47 21.95 17.03
C SER A 62 7.48 21.38 15.62
N SER A 63 8.22 20.28 15.45
CA SER A 63 8.26 19.53 14.19
C SER A 63 7.60 18.17 14.35
N PHE A 64 7.08 17.64 13.25
CA PHE A 64 6.41 16.36 13.15
C PHE A 64 6.91 15.60 11.92
N SER A 65 7.16 14.31 12.03
CA SER A 65 7.64 13.47 10.92
C SER A 65 6.57 12.45 10.52
N PHE A 66 6.25 12.36 9.24
CA PHE A 66 5.43 11.29 8.69
C PHE A 66 6.18 10.54 7.58
N THR A 67 5.90 9.24 7.45
CA THR A 67 6.50 8.38 6.44
C THR A 67 5.55 8.21 5.27
N VAL A 68 6.07 8.33 4.05
CA VAL A 68 5.39 7.94 2.82
C VAL A 68 6.06 6.67 2.28
N THR A 69 5.30 5.59 2.17
CA THR A 69 5.75 4.31 1.61
C THR A 69 5.09 4.06 0.26
N MET A 70 5.90 3.96 -0.78
CA MET A 70 5.49 3.46 -2.09
C MET A 70 5.35 1.93 -2.03
N GLN A 71 4.18 1.45 -2.45
CA GLN A 71 3.85 0.04 -2.53
C GLN A 71 4.60 -0.66 -3.67
N ALA A 72 4.89 -1.95 -3.48
CA ALA A 72 5.64 -2.77 -4.42
C ALA A 72 4.95 -2.84 -5.79
N GLN A 73 5.61 -2.28 -6.81
CA GLN A 73 5.09 -2.25 -8.18
C GLN A 73 5.43 -3.56 -8.92
N LYS A 74 4.46 -4.09 -9.67
CA LYS A 74 4.62 -5.32 -10.47
C LYS A 74 5.10 -5.05 -11.90
N VAL A 75 4.98 -3.82 -12.38
CA VAL A 75 5.28 -3.38 -13.75
C VAL A 75 6.14 -2.13 -13.68
N VAL A 76 7.12 -2.00 -14.57
CA VAL A 76 7.97 -0.79 -14.66
C VAL A 76 7.15 0.35 -15.28
N PRO A 77 7.08 1.55 -14.66
CA PRO A 77 6.44 2.71 -15.25
C PRO A 77 7.11 3.08 -16.60
N PRO A 78 6.37 3.19 -17.72
CA PRO A 78 6.95 3.33 -19.06
C PRO A 78 7.91 4.51 -19.28
N GLU A 79 7.79 5.57 -18.47
CA GLU A 79 8.58 6.81 -18.61
C GLU A 79 9.56 7.05 -17.44
N MET A 80 9.56 6.21 -16.39
CA MET A 80 10.22 6.47 -15.09
C MET A 80 9.87 7.85 -14.45
N GLN A 81 8.84 8.53 -14.96
CA GLN A 81 8.40 9.84 -14.47
C GLN A 81 7.15 9.69 -13.61
N SER A 82 7.16 10.33 -12.43
CA SER A 82 5.97 10.41 -11.59
C SER A 82 5.23 11.72 -11.84
N LYS A 83 3.94 11.61 -12.16
CA LYS A 83 2.99 12.73 -12.13
C LYS A 83 2.28 12.84 -10.77
N ASP A 84 2.59 11.94 -9.84
CA ASP A 84 1.95 11.82 -8.54
C ASP A 84 2.34 12.98 -7.61
N LYS A 85 1.38 13.41 -6.78
CA LYS A 85 1.54 14.56 -5.87
C LYS A 85 0.90 14.25 -4.53
N PHE A 86 1.50 14.78 -3.47
CA PHE A 86 0.89 14.87 -2.15
C PHE A 86 0.44 16.31 -1.90
N LEU A 87 -0.63 16.44 -1.13
CA LEU A 87 -1.20 17.70 -0.69
C LEU A 87 -1.26 17.67 0.84
N VAL A 88 -0.50 18.53 1.49
CA VAL A 88 -0.62 18.78 2.92
C VAL A 88 -1.58 19.94 3.09
N GLN A 89 -2.72 19.68 3.71
CA GLN A 89 -3.63 20.71 4.20
C GLN A 89 -3.28 20.99 5.66
N SER A 90 -3.31 22.25 6.08
CA SER A 90 -3.05 22.65 7.46
C SER A 90 -3.89 23.84 7.90
N THR A 91 -4.26 23.90 9.17
CA THR A 91 -5.04 25.00 9.75
C THR A 91 -4.74 25.20 11.23
N LEU A 92 -4.99 26.40 11.73
CA LEU A 92 -4.85 26.76 13.14
C LEU A 92 -6.01 26.15 13.94
N VAL A 93 -5.70 25.52 15.07
CA VAL A 93 -6.68 24.88 15.95
C VAL A 93 -6.46 25.26 17.42
N PRO A 94 -7.51 25.22 18.27
CA PRO A 94 -7.36 25.45 19.70
C PRO A 94 -6.42 24.44 20.40
N PHE A 95 -5.88 24.84 21.56
CA PHE A 95 -5.25 23.90 22.48
C PHE A 95 -6.25 22.80 22.90
N GLY A 96 -5.78 21.55 23.00
CA GLY A 96 -6.61 20.41 23.38
C GLY A 96 -7.38 19.73 22.25
N THR A 97 -7.32 20.25 21.01
CA THR A 97 -7.94 19.60 19.83
C THR A 97 -7.47 18.16 19.68
N SER A 98 -8.41 17.23 19.57
CA SER A 98 -8.21 15.78 19.49
C SER A 98 -8.11 15.27 18.04
N GLU A 99 -7.55 14.07 17.84
CA GLU A 99 -7.41 13.48 16.49
C GLU A 99 -8.76 13.15 15.81
N ASP A 100 -9.79 12.86 16.60
CA ASP A 100 -11.14 12.56 16.12
C ASP A 100 -11.84 13.81 15.51
N GLU A 101 -11.60 14.99 16.09
CA GLU A 101 -12.12 16.27 15.61
C GLU A 101 -11.48 16.68 14.27
N ILE A 102 -10.17 16.44 14.11
CA ILE A 102 -9.42 16.66 12.86
C ILE A 102 -10.00 15.84 11.70
N SER A 103 -10.40 14.61 12.01
CA SER A 103 -10.90 13.66 11.01
C SER A 103 -12.26 14.07 10.45
N SER A 104 -13.10 14.68 11.29
CA SER A 104 -14.55 14.72 11.10
C SER A 104 -15.10 16.02 10.50
N ASN A 105 -14.48 17.19 10.71
CA ASN A 105 -15.01 18.43 10.13
C ASN A 105 -13.99 19.54 9.81
N ILE A 106 -12.86 19.63 10.52
CA ILE A 106 -11.96 20.80 10.45
C ILE A 106 -11.49 21.15 9.02
N PHE A 107 -11.25 20.14 8.17
CA PHE A 107 -10.83 20.31 6.76
C PHE A 107 -11.98 20.31 5.72
N SER A 108 -13.23 20.47 6.14
CA SER A 108 -14.36 20.71 5.23
C SER A 108 -14.35 22.16 4.72
N LYS A 109 -15.11 22.45 3.65
CA LYS A 109 -15.29 23.85 3.19
C LYS A 109 -16.29 24.62 4.04
N GLU A 110 -17.20 23.91 4.73
CA GLU A 110 -18.22 24.50 5.60
C GLU A 110 -17.68 24.86 7.00
N SER A 111 -16.47 24.42 7.37
CA SER A 111 -15.92 24.59 8.72
C SER A 111 -15.60 26.04 9.10
N GLY A 112 -15.49 26.94 8.12
CA GLY A 112 -15.10 28.35 8.32
C GLY A 112 -13.61 28.56 8.65
N TYR A 113 -12.83 27.49 8.84
CA TYR A 113 -11.39 27.59 9.09
C TYR A 113 -10.62 27.95 7.80
N TYR A 114 -9.59 28.79 7.95
CA TYR A 114 -8.62 29.01 6.89
C TYR A 114 -7.75 27.76 6.69
N ILE A 115 -7.72 27.20 5.48
CA ILE A 115 -6.93 26.01 5.15
C ILE A 115 -5.76 26.42 4.24
N GLU A 116 -4.52 26.32 4.74
CA GLU A 116 -3.31 26.41 3.93
C GLU A 116 -3.09 25.07 3.20
N GLU A 117 -2.87 25.11 1.88
CA GLU A 117 -2.59 23.91 1.07
C GLU A 117 -1.21 23.95 0.43
N LYS A 118 -0.38 22.92 0.67
CA LYS A 118 0.97 22.79 0.09
C LYS A 118 1.16 21.49 -0.65
N LYS A 119 1.75 21.58 -1.85
CA LYS A 119 1.96 20.46 -2.76
C LYS A 119 3.39 19.95 -2.67
N ILE A 120 3.55 18.65 -2.44
CA ILE A 120 4.83 17.93 -2.51
C ILE A 120 4.82 17.12 -3.81
N ARG A 121 5.89 17.25 -4.62
CA ARG A 121 6.03 16.50 -5.87
C ARG A 121 6.69 15.14 -5.61
N VAL A 122 6.47 14.18 -6.51
CA VAL A 122 7.17 12.89 -6.51
C VAL A 122 8.09 12.79 -7.72
N SER A 123 9.23 12.13 -7.56
CA SER A 123 10.14 11.71 -8.62
C SER A 123 10.63 10.30 -8.35
N PHE A 124 10.81 9.50 -9.40
CA PHE A 124 11.46 8.20 -9.29
C PHE A 124 12.95 8.31 -9.63
N ALA A 125 13.78 7.60 -8.88
CA ALA A 125 15.16 7.35 -9.21
C ALA A 125 15.29 5.90 -9.67
N ALA A 126 16.02 5.67 -10.76
CA ALA A 126 16.52 4.34 -11.06
C ALA A 126 17.55 3.95 -9.99
N VAL A 127 17.62 2.66 -9.65
CA VAL A 127 18.80 2.13 -8.95
C VAL A 127 19.98 2.25 -9.90
N SER A 128 20.90 3.18 -9.64
CA SER A 128 22.23 3.08 -10.25
C SER A 128 22.86 1.76 -9.79
N PRO A 129 23.32 0.87 -10.68
CA PRO A 129 24.16 -0.26 -10.28
C PRO A 129 25.34 0.31 -9.48
N LEU A 130 25.47 -0.11 -8.22
CA LEU A 130 26.48 0.49 -7.35
C LEU A 130 27.87 0.15 -7.91
N GLN A 131 28.74 1.16 -7.90
CA GLN A 131 30.11 1.05 -8.37
C GLN A 131 30.84 -0.06 -7.59
N SER A 132 31.66 -0.83 -8.31
CA SER A 132 32.47 -1.94 -7.78
C SER A 132 33.36 -1.49 -6.61
N PRO A 133 33.77 -2.41 -5.71
CA PRO A 133 34.59 -2.06 -4.55
C PRO A 133 35.85 -1.27 -4.91
N LEU A 134 36.07 -0.21 -4.14
CA LEU A 134 37.19 0.70 -4.22
C LEU A 134 38.49 0.01 -3.75
N ASN A 135 39.15 -0.71 -4.65
CA ASN A 135 40.49 -1.26 -4.39
C ASN A 135 41.55 -0.17 -4.58
N PHE A 136 41.94 0.51 -3.49
CA PHE A 136 43.24 1.20 -3.42
C PHE A 136 44.32 0.21 -2.98
N PRO A 137 45.43 0.15 -3.72
CA PRO A 137 46.74 0.25 -3.07
C PRO A 137 47.46 1.55 -3.47
N THR A 138 48.23 2.09 -2.52
CA THR A 138 48.93 3.37 -2.64
C THR A 138 50.38 3.18 -3.13
N ASP A 139 50.74 3.97 -4.16
CA ASP A 139 52.09 4.41 -4.59
C ASP A 139 53.05 3.41 -5.29
N GLY A 140 53.81 3.91 -6.27
CA GLY A 140 54.70 3.12 -7.17
C GLY A 140 54.99 3.76 -8.55
N GLN A 141 55.75 4.86 -8.58
CA GLN A 141 56.24 5.67 -9.71
C GLN A 141 56.52 5.06 -11.12
N LYS A 142 56.26 5.90 -12.17
CA LYS A 142 56.96 6.04 -13.51
C LYS A 142 56.80 4.85 -14.50
N GLN A 143 56.83 4.96 -15.85
CA GLN A 143 56.94 6.01 -16.90
C GLN A 143 56.66 5.31 -18.28
N ASP A 144 56.44 5.90 -19.48
CA ASP A 144 56.23 7.28 -20.02
C ASP A 144 55.61 7.17 -21.45
N THR A 145 55.33 8.30 -22.14
CA THR A 145 55.15 8.45 -23.62
C THR A 145 53.89 7.81 -24.29
N SER A 146 53.30 8.29 -25.40
CA SER A 146 52.90 9.63 -25.91
C SER A 146 51.98 9.44 -27.14
N LEU A 147 51.03 10.38 -27.40
CA LEU A 147 50.34 10.64 -28.71
C LEU A 147 49.56 9.44 -29.36
N GLU A 148 48.59 9.59 -30.28
CA GLU A 148 47.65 10.65 -30.68
C GLU A 148 46.45 9.99 -31.39
N THR A 149 45.34 10.73 -31.53
CA THR A 149 44.44 10.78 -32.71
C THR A 149 44.17 9.52 -33.56
N LEU A 150 42.89 9.12 -33.66
CA LEU A 150 42.17 9.07 -34.95
C LEU A 150 40.63 9.01 -34.73
N ALA A 151 39.87 9.38 -35.76
CA ALA A 151 38.45 9.77 -35.66
C ALA A 151 37.51 8.92 -36.55
N GLN A 152 36.26 9.42 -36.71
CA GLN A 152 35.21 9.02 -37.68
C GLN A 152 34.34 7.79 -37.29
N ARG A 153 32.99 7.92 -37.21
CA ARG A 153 31.95 8.10 -38.27
C ARG A 153 31.74 6.82 -39.09
N ASP A 154 30.56 6.44 -39.58
CA ASP A 154 29.16 6.92 -39.41
C ASP A 154 28.19 5.74 -39.75
N ARG A 155 26.88 5.98 -39.59
CA ARG A 155 25.69 5.18 -39.98
C ARG A 155 25.74 4.27 -41.23
N VAL A 156 24.91 3.20 -41.27
CA VAL A 156 23.65 3.04 -42.08
C VAL A 156 23.14 1.57 -42.16
N ASP A 157 21.86 1.38 -41.79
CA ASP A 157 20.73 0.50 -42.20
C ASP A 157 20.80 -0.91 -42.90
N SER A 158 19.61 -1.56 -42.81
CA SER A 158 19.01 -2.65 -43.62
C SER A 158 19.33 -4.13 -43.27
N GLU A 159 18.44 -5.13 -43.43
CA GLU A 159 16.96 -5.21 -43.59
C GLU A 159 16.50 -6.71 -43.61
N VAL A 160 15.32 -7.07 -43.05
CA VAL A 160 14.53 -8.34 -43.32
C VAL A 160 15.20 -9.69 -42.86
N GLU A 161 14.55 -10.81 -42.47
CA GLU A 161 13.21 -11.37 -42.75
C GLU A 161 12.56 -12.24 -41.61
N ASN A 162 11.25 -12.48 -41.75
CA ASN A 162 10.27 -13.39 -41.12
C ASN A 162 10.69 -14.69 -40.38
N ILE A 163 9.89 -15.09 -39.36
CA ILE A 163 8.90 -16.23 -39.39
C ILE A 163 8.27 -16.43 -37.99
N ALA A 164 7.00 -16.89 -37.93
CA ALA A 164 6.23 -17.15 -36.69
C ALA A 164 5.51 -18.55 -36.74
N PRO A 165 4.73 -18.97 -35.72
CA PRO A 165 4.90 -20.25 -34.97
C PRO A 165 3.95 -21.39 -35.42
N PRO A 166 3.95 -22.57 -34.75
CA PRO A 166 2.89 -22.80 -33.72
C PRO A 166 3.20 -23.82 -32.57
N GLN A 167 2.54 -23.60 -31.41
CA GLN A 167 1.82 -24.52 -30.47
C GLN A 167 2.42 -25.92 -30.09
N THR A 168 2.25 -26.49 -28.88
CA THR A 168 1.00 -26.94 -28.23
C THR A 168 1.23 -27.53 -26.81
N VAL A 169 0.19 -27.50 -25.92
CA VAL A 169 -0.09 -28.50 -24.82
C VAL A 169 0.90 -28.47 -23.60
N SER A 170 0.56 -28.71 -22.32
CA SER A 170 -0.59 -29.34 -21.61
C SER A 170 -0.92 -28.70 -20.24
N GLU A 171 -2.21 -28.73 -19.88
CA GLU A 171 -2.82 -29.12 -18.58
C GLU A 171 -2.37 -28.59 -17.18
N ASN A 172 -3.36 -27.96 -16.51
CA ASN A 172 -3.87 -28.28 -15.17
C ASN A 172 -2.94 -28.54 -13.97
N ARG A 173 -3.10 -27.72 -12.92
CA ARG A 173 -3.53 -28.19 -11.57
C ARG A 173 -3.94 -27.06 -10.62
N GLU A 174 -5.16 -27.13 -10.11
CA GLU A 174 -5.57 -26.48 -8.85
C GLU A 174 -5.25 -27.41 -7.67
N GLY A 175 -5.06 -26.87 -6.47
CA GLY A 175 -4.94 -27.65 -5.23
C GLY A 175 -4.33 -26.89 -4.04
N LEU A 176 -5.15 -26.61 -3.02
CA LEU A 176 -4.69 -26.43 -1.63
C LEU A 176 -4.44 -27.86 -1.03
N GLU A 177 -3.97 -28.12 0.21
CA GLU A 177 -3.90 -27.41 1.50
C GLU A 177 -2.57 -27.76 2.22
N ALA A 178 -1.97 -26.85 2.98
CA ALA A 178 -1.92 -26.81 4.46
C ALA A 178 -1.28 -28.02 5.18
N GLU A 179 -0.17 -27.78 5.90
CA GLU A 179 0.08 -28.48 7.17
C GLU A 179 0.85 -27.61 8.17
N MET A 180 0.60 -27.95 9.43
CA MET A 180 0.85 -27.29 10.71
C MET A 180 2.31 -27.30 11.19
N ILE A 181 2.70 -26.24 11.90
CA ILE A 181 3.57 -26.33 13.10
C ILE A 181 2.87 -25.47 14.15
N SER A 182 2.05 -26.06 15.03
CA SER A 182 2.42 -26.69 16.31
C SER A 182 2.76 -25.68 17.41
N GLN A 183 2.15 -25.90 18.59
CA GLN A 183 2.17 -25.02 19.74
C GLN A 183 3.55 -24.98 20.42
N GLY A 184 3.97 -23.77 20.81
CA GLY A 184 5.15 -23.54 21.65
C GLY A 184 4.78 -22.71 22.87
N HIS A 185 4.18 -23.34 23.89
CA HIS A 185 4.04 -22.75 25.22
C HIS A 185 5.42 -22.61 25.85
N LEU A 186 5.92 -21.39 26.03
CA LEU A 186 7.07 -21.13 26.90
C LEU A 186 6.65 -20.26 28.09
N LYS A 187 7.12 -20.69 29.26
CA LYS A 187 6.65 -20.24 30.56
C LYS A 187 7.18 -18.86 30.92
N GLU A 188 6.32 -18.14 31.62
CA GLU A 188 6.71 -17.13 32.62
C GLU A 188 7.74 -17.72 33.60
N THR A 189 8.99 -17.24 33.56
CA THR A 189 9.93 -17.39 34.68
C THR A 189 10.96 -16.25 34.72
N ASN A 190 11.02 -15.63 35.90
CA ASN A 190 12.19 -15.04 36.56
C ASN A 190 12.69 -13.65 36.14
N LYS A 191 12.63 -12.76 37.15
CA LYS A 191 13.57 -11.64 37.34
C LYS A 191 15.01 -12.08 37.07
N THR A 192 15.76 -11.22 36.39
CA THR A 192 17.20 -11.11 36.57
C THR A 192 17.53 -9.63 36.72
N ASP A 193 17.95 -9.23 37.92
CA ASP A 193 18.46 -7.89 38.19
C ASP A 193 19.79 -7.71 37.45
N THR A 194 19.78 -6.98 36.33
CA THR A 194 21.01 -6.59 35.61
C THR A 194 21.38 -5.16 35.98
N SER A 195 21.95 -5.02 37.18
CA SER A 195 22.60 -3.79 37.65
C SER A 195 23.86 -3.52 36.81
N TYR A 196 23.79 -2.56 35.88
CA TYR A 196 25.00 -1.98 35.28
C TYR A 196 25.54 -0.88 36.19
N LEU A 197 26.66 -1.19 36.85
CA LEU A 197 27.45 -0.23 37.63
C LEU A 197 28.08 0.82 36.69
N TYR A 198 27.68 2.08 36.85
CA TYR A 198 28.56 3.21 36.58
C TYR A 198 29.00 3.80 37.92
N ASN A 199 30.31 3.76 38.17
CA ASN A 199 30.91 4.39 39.35
C ASN A 199 30.76 5.92 39.25
N ARG A 200 30.34 6.54 40.34
CA ARG A 200 30.06 7.99 40.41
C ARG A 200 31.10 8.71 41.26
N ASP A 201 32.19 9.11 40.62
CA ASP A 201 33.04 10.20 41.11
C ASP A 201 32.65 11.46 40.33
N GLY A 202 31.66 12.20 40.84
CA GLY A 202 31.05 13.30 40.09
C GLY A 202 29.92 14.00 40.83
N GLN A 203 30.28 15.08 41.52
CA GLN A 203 29.37 15.95 42.27
C GLN A 203 28.48 16.76 41.31
N THR A 204 27.20 16.40 41.20
CA THR A 204 26.21 17.12 40.39
C THR A 204 24.79 17.00 40.97
N ASN A 205 24.31 18.13 41.46
CA ASN A 205 22.96 18.73 41.35
C ASN A 205 21.74 17.76 41.38
N GLU A 206 21.04 17.73 42.51
CA GLU A 206 19.93 16.79 42.78
C GLU A 206 18.66 17.00 41.92
N THR A 207 18.54 18.12 41.20
CA THR A 207 17.32 18.48 40.45
C THR A 207 17.10 17.70 39.15
N ASN A 208 18.11 17.01 38.61
CA ASN A 208 18.02 16.36 37.27
C ASN A 208 17.64 14.87 37.32
N CYS A 209 17.69 14.22 38.49
CA CYS A 209 17.41 12.79 38.61
C CYS A 209 15.92 12.45 38.74
N GLN A 210 15.07 13.41 39.16
CA GLN A 210 13.64 13.18 39.33
C GLN A 210 12.91 13.18 37.99
N ASP A 211 13.17 14.17 37.12
CA ASP A 211 12.57 14.27 35.77
C ASP A 211 12.87 13.05 34.89
N LEU A 212 14.09 12.50 34.99
CA LEU A 212 14.48 11.29 34.25
C LEU A 212 13.70 10.05 34.69
N ASN A 213 13.40 9.95 35.99
CA ASN A 213 12.65 8.82 36.54
C ASN A 213 11.15 8.95 36.25
N ILE A 214 10.61 10.18 36.26
CA ILE A 214 9.23 10.50 35.86
C ILE A 214 9.01 10.17 34.38
N THR A 215 9.92 10.61 33.48
CA THR A 215 9.81 10.29 32.05
C THR A 215 9.96 8.79 31.76
N LEU A 216 10.77 8.07 32.54
CA LEU A 216 10.92 6.61 32.42
C LEU A 216 9.63 5.86 32.83
N GLU A 217 8.97 6.27 33.92
CA GLU A 217 7.66 5.71 34.29
C GLU A 217 6.55 6.11 33.31
N GLU A 218 6.58 7.33 32.76
CA GLU A 218 5.65 7.74 31.70
C GLU A 218 5.81 6.84 30.46
N LEU A 219 7.04 6.58 30.01
CA LEU A 219 7.32 5.67 28.90
C LEU A 219 6.87 4.23 29.19
N ARG A 220 7.12 3.70 30.39
CA ARG A 220 6.60 2.38 30.83
C ARG A 220 5.09 2.33 30.81
N SER A 221 4.41 3.39 31.25
CA SER A 221 2.95 3.48 31.21
C SER A 221 2.40 3.44 29.77
N LYS A 222 3.03 4.20 28.85
CA LYS A 222 2.67 4.22 27.43
C LYS A 222 2.91 2.88 26.75
N LEU A 223 3.98 2.17 27.08
CA LEU A 223 4.25 0.83 26.56
C LEU A 223 3.12 -0.14 26.95
N ARG A 224 2.74 -0.21 28.23
CA ARG A 224 1.61 -1.03 28.71
C ARG A 224 0.29 -0.72 27.99
N VAL A 225 -0.01 0.57 27.75
CA VAL A 225 -1.19 0.99 26.98
C VAL A 225 -1.11 0.53 25.52
N MET A 226 0.08 0.58 24.91
CA MET A 226 0.31 0.12 23.55
C MET A 226 0.13 -1.40 23.41
N ASP A 227 0.64 -2.19 24.35
CA ASP A 227 0.47 -3.65 24.37
C ASP A 227 -1.00 -4.06 24.48
N ILE A 228 -1.79 -3.35 25.29
CA ILE A 228 -3.24 -3.56 25.40
C ILE A 228 -3.93 -3.25 24.07
N LYS A 229 -3.63 -2.10 23.46
CA LYS A 229 -4.20 -1.71 22.15
C LYS A 229 -3.80 -2.66 21.02
N LEU A 230 -2.57 -3.19 21.03
CA LEU A 230 -2.11 -4.17 20.07
C LEU A 230 -2.92 -5.48 20.19
N LYS A 231 -3.11 -5.96 21.42
CA LYS A 231 -3.93 -7.16 21.70
C LYS A 231 -5.40 -6.98 21.30
N GLU A 232 -5.97 -5.79 21.50
CA GLU A 232 -7.33 -5.45 21.04
C GLU A 232 -7.44 -5.41 19.51
N ALA A 233 -6.43 -4.84 18.84
CA ALA A 233 -6.35 -4.82 17.38
C ALA A 233 -6.24 -6.24 16.80
N ASP A 234 -5.40 -7.12 17.38
CA ASP A 234 -5.25 -8.51 16.96
C ASP A 234 -6.58 -9.29 17.08
N LEU A 235 -7.31 -9.14 18.19
CA LEU A 235 -8.65 -9.73 18.37
C LEU A 235 -9.63 -9.23 17.31
N THR A 236 -9.59 -7.94 16.99
CA THR A 236 -10.44 -7.32 15.96
C THR A 236 -10.10 -7.86 14.56
N ILE A 237 -8.81 -7.97 14.23
CA ILE A 237 -8.33 -8.55 12.97
C ILE A 237 -8.72 -10.02 12.86
N GLN A 238 -8.59 -10.80 13.94
CA GLN A 238 -9.00 -12.20 13.99
C GLN A 238 -10.50 -12.35 13.69
N LYS A 239 -11.36 -11.59 14.39
CA LYS A 239 -12.81 -11.60 14.18
C LYS A 239 -13.19 -11.24 12.74
N LEU A 240 -12.67 -10.13 12.21
CA LEU A 240 -12.95 -9.70 10.83
C LEU A 240 -12.44 -10.70 9.79
N THR A 241 -11.33 -11.39 10.08
CA THR A 241 -10.79 -12.44 9.22
C THR A 241 -11.69 -13.68 9.21
N GLU A 242 -12.28 -14.05 10.34
CA GLU A 242 -13.24 -15.14 10.44
C GLU A 242 -14.57 -14.82 9.74
N GLU A 243 -15.14 -13.64 9.96
CA GLU A 243 -16.34 -13.16 9.26
C GLU A 243 -16.12 -13.14 7.74
N ARG A 244 -14.96 -12.64 7.28
CA ARG A 244 -14.59 -12.64 5.85
C ARG A 244 -14.45 -14.04 5.27
N ARG A 245 -13.96 -15.02 6.06
CA ARG A 245 -13.93 -16.44 5.66
C ARG A 245 -15.35 -17.02 5.57
N ALA A 246 -16.24 -16.69 6.50
CA ALA A 246 -17.63 -17.14 6.47
C ALA A 246 -18.35 -16.62 5.21
N ILE A 247 -18.29 -15.32 4.95
CA ILE A 247 -18.88 -14.68 3.75
C ILE A 247 -18.32 -15.30 2.46
N LYS A 248 -17.02 -15.64 2.41
CA LYS A 248 -16.42 -16.32 1.26
C LYS A 248 -17.04 -17.70 1.00
N ARG A 249 -17.22 -18.52 2.05
CA ARG A 249 -17.88 -19.84 1.94
C ARG A 249 -19.34 -19.73 1.50
N GLU A 250 -20.07 -18.74 2.01
CA GLU A 250 -21.47 -18.50 1.61
C GLU A 250 -21.56 -18.07 0.15
N LYS A 251 -20.68 -17.17 -0.31
CA LYS A 251 -20.60 -16.77 -1.72
C LYS A 251 -20.32 -17.97 -2.63
N GLU A 252 -19.35 -18.81 -2.28
CA GLU A 252 -19.01 -20.03 -3.03
C GLU A 252 -20.14 -21.07 -3.04
N LYS A 253 -20.99 -21.10 -2.01
CA LYS A 253 -22.23 -21.90 -2.03
C LYS A 253 -23.25 -21.30 -2.99
N LEU A 254 -23.50 -19.99 -2.90
CA LEU A 254 -24.47 -19.29 -3.74
C LEU A 254 -24.10 -19.36 -5.24
N GLU A 255 -22.82 -19.26 -5.57
CA GLU A 255 -22.32 -19.40 -6.94
C GLU A 255 -22.57 -20.82 -7.49
N ARG A 256 -22.32 -21.88 -6.70
CA ARG A 256 -22.66 -23.26 -7.08
C ARG A 256 -24.16 -23.49 -7.26
N ASP A 257 -24.99 -22.99 -6.34
CA ASP A 257 -26.44 -23.12 -6.42
C ASP A 257 -26.99 -22.41 -7.68
N LEU A 258 -26.41 -21.26 -8.05
CA LEU A 258 -26.76 -20.51 -9.27
C LEU A 258 -26.34 -21.25 -10.56
N GLU A 259 -25.18 -21.91 -10.56
CA GLU A 259 -24.74 -22.77 -11.68
C GLU A 259 -25.66 -23.99 -11.87
N LEU A 260 -26.10 -24.63 -10.78
CA LEU A 260 -27.06 -25.73 -10.82
C LEU A 260 -28.40 -25.30 -11.42
N LEU A 261 -28.92 -24.14 -10.99
CA LEU A 261 -30.15 -23.55 -11.57
C LEU A 261 -29.97 -23.22 -13.06
N ARG A 262 -28.82 -22.66 -13.47
CA ARG A 262 -28.51 -22.37 -14.87
C ARG A 262 -28.50 -23.64 -15.73
N LYS A 263 -27.89 -24.72 -15.23
CA LYS A 263 -27.82 -26.04 -15.89
C LYS A 263 -29.16 -26.79 -15.92
N SER A 264 -30.06 -26.51 -14.97
CA SER A 264 -31.45 -27.00 -14.99
C SER A 264 -32.30 -26.24 -16.03
N ARG A 265 -32.12 -24.92 -16.13
CA ARG A 265 -32.88 -24.07 -17.07
C ARG A 265 -32.60 -24.44 -18.53
N THR A 266 -31.35 -24.75 -18.89
CA THR A 266 -31.00 -25.19 -20.26
C THR A 266 -31.56 -26.56 -20.63
N LYS A 267 -31.89 -27.43 -19.66
CA LYS A 267 -32.50 -28.74 -19.92
C LYS A 267 -34.03 -28.72 -20.10
N LYS A 268 -34.71 -27.59 -19.82
CA LYS A 268 -36.17 -27.46 -19.94
C LYS A 268 -36.66 -26.69 -21.17
N VAL A 269 -35.78 -26.35 -22.09
CA VAL A 269 -36.11 -25.62 -23.32
C VAL A 269 -36.17 -26.59 -24.51
N GLN A 270 -37.07 -27.57 -24.45
CA GLN A 270 -37.47 -28.35 -25.62
C GLN A 270 -38.65 -27.66 -26.30
N VAL A 271 -38.39 -26.50 -26.92
CA VAL A 271 -39.37 -25.82 -27.78
C VAL A 271 -39.32 -26.46 -29.18
N GLY A 272 -39.73 -27.72 -29.23
CA GLY A 272 -40.03 -28.43 -30.47
C GLY A 272 -41.53 -28.50 -30.64
N PHE A 273 -42.04 -28.16 -31.83
CA PHE A 273 -43.45 -28.37 -32.17
C PHE A 273 -43.77 -29.87 -31.96
N PRO A 274 -44.72 -30.24 -31.09
CA PRO A 274 -44.91 -31.64 -30.75
C PRO A 274 -45.35 -32.41 -32.00
N LEU A 275 -44.67 -33.51 -32.34
CA LEU A 275 -44.97 -34.33 -33.52
C LEU A 275 -46.45 -34.77 -33.57
N LEU A 276 -47.08 -34.90 -32.39
CA LEU A 276 -48.53 -35.12 -32.23
C LEU A 276 -49.39 -34.10 -32.99
N TYR A 277 -49.00 -32.82 -33.06
CA TYR A 277 -49.75 -31.80 -33.80
C TYR A 277 -49.71 -32.06 -35.32
N LEU A 278 -48.56 -32.48 -35.87
CA LEU A 278 -48.47 -32.86 -37.28
C LEU A 278 -49.34 -34.09 -37.59
N PHE A 279 -49.37 -35.08 -36.69
CA PHE A 279 -50.28 -36.22 -36.79
C PHE A 279 -51.76 -35.80 -36.73
N ILE A 280 -52.14 -34.90 -35.81
CA ILE A 280 -53.52 -34.39 -35.68
C ILE A 280 -53.94 -33.65 -36.96
N VAL A 281 -53.09 -32.76 -37.49
CA VAL A 281 -53.39 -32.03 -38.74
C VAL A 281 -53.50 -32.98 -39.93
N ALA A 282 -52.63 -33.99 -40.04
CA ALA A 282 -52.72 -34.99 -41.10
C ALA A 282 -54.02 -35.80 -41.02
N LEU A 283 -54.40 -36.26 -39.82
CA LEU A 283 -55.66 -37.00 -39.60
C LEU A 283 -56.89 -36.15 -39.94
N ILE A 284 -56.94 -34.89 -39.49
CA ILE A 284 -58.02 -33.96 -39.84
C ILE A 284 -58.07 -33.74 -41.36
N SER A 285 -56.93 -33.57 -42.03
CA SER A 285 -56.87 -33.39 -43.48
C SER A 285 -57.41 -34.59 -44.25
N ILE A 286 -57.09 -35.82 -43.81
CA ILE A 286 -57.62 -37.06 -44.39
C ILE A 286 -59.14 -37.16 -44.18
N ILE A 287 -59.63 -36.86 -42.97
CA ILE A 287 -61.07 -36.92 -42.65
C ILE A 287 -61.85 -35.88 -43.47
N VAL A 288 -61.36 -34.64 -43.58
CA VAL A 288 -62.00 -33.60 -44.40
C VAL A 288 -61.96 -33.97 -45.89
N GLY A 289 -60.86 -34.51 -46.39
CA GLY A 289 -60.76 -35.00 -47.77
C GLY A 289 -61.72 -36.16 -48.07
N PHE A 290 -61.92 -37.07 -47.11
CA PHE A 290 -62.89 -38.16 -47.24
C PHE A 290 -64.34 -37.66 -47.23
N LEU A 291 -64.66 -36.72 -46.32
CA LEU A 291 -65.99 -36.10 -46.25
C LEU A 291 -66.33 -35.22 -47.45
N ALA A 292 -65.34 -34.62 -48.11
CA ALA A 292 -65.51 -33.85 -49.34
C ALA A 292 -65.57 -34.71 -50.62
N SER A 293 -65.39 -36.03 -50.49
CA SER A 293 -65.41 -37.00 -51.60
C SER A 293 -66.70 -37.84 -51.65
N TYR A 294 -67.73 -37.45 -50.88
CA TYR A 294 -69.03 -38.12 -50.75
C TYR A 294 -70.17 -37.12 -51.04
#